data_AF-A0A7C4RCZ4-F1
#
_entry.id   AF-A0A7C4RCZ4-F1
#
_cell.length_a   1.000
_cell.length_b   1.000
_cell.length_c   1.000
_cell.angle_alpha   90.00
_cell.angle_beta   90.00
_cell.angle_gamma   90.00
#
_symmetry.space_group_name_H-M   'P 1'
#
loop_
_entity.id
_entity.type
_entity.pdbx_description
1 polymer ?
#
loop_
_entity_poly.entity_id
_entity_poly.type
_entity_poly.pdbx_seq_one_letter_code
_entity_poly.pdbx_strand_id
1 'polypeptide(L)'
;MIEKNALEKLHEYREIIGRVLDAFRGVSFPIIVEVATNTKVEPFDLKDEKDAKLVQELSMLADVIIRRFHEKPIQIKRINEVSNFLEKELPKIFTEKSDQFKVIKTIKHLGGVGYPDEEVLDIYGRVTYIEIKGTTRPETGSARDFYFTPGAESKKKIKVDARHALSSFIIKGSPNAFKTIGWKLVDLSKIVVSMKPEFNADNTELYRKETVIAERYISEI
;
A
#
# COMPACT_ATOMS: atom_id res chain seq x y z
N MET A 1 3.12 -17.59 -45.87
CA MET A 1 4.36 -17.31 -45.12
C MET A 1 4.18 -16.26 -44.03
N ILE A 2 3.47 -15.15 -44.28
CA ILE A 2 3.23 -14.09 -43.29
C ILE A 2 2.46 -14.59 -42.06
N GLU A 3 1.41 -15.41 -42.24
CA GLU A 3 0.62 -15.97 -41.13
C GLU A 3 1.39 -16.98 -40.28
N LYS A 4 2.27 -17.78 -40.89
CA LYS A 4 3.09 -18.77 -40.16
C LYS A 4 4.08 -18.09 -39.20
N ASN A 5 4.70 -17.00 -39.66
CA ASN A 5 5.61 -16.18 -38.85
C ASN A 5 4.86 -15.42 -37.72
N ALA A 6 3.63 -14.94 -37.99
CA ALA A 6 2.80 -14.32 -36.95
C ALA A 6 2.38 -15.32 -35.86
N LEU A 7 2.05 -16.57 -36.25
CA LEU A 7 1.67 -17.62 -35.31
C LEU A 7 2.87 -18.08 -34.45
N GLU A 8 4.06 -18.20 -35.05
CA GLU A 8 5.31 -18.50 -34.35
C GLU A 8 5.65 -17.41 -33.33
N LYS A 9 5.57 -16.12 -33.71
CA LYS A 9 5.77 -15.00 -32.77
C LYS A 9 4.74 -14.99 -31.64
N LEU A 10 3.47 -15.24 -31.94
CA LEU A 10 2.43 -15.30 -30.91
C LEU A 10 2.71 -16.40 -29.89
N HIS A 11 3.21 -17.55 -30.35
CA HIS A 11 3.60 -18.65 -29.48
C HIS A 11 4.79 -18.26 -28.59
N GLU A 12 5.83 -17.65 -29.18
CA GLU A 12 6.99 -17.14 -28.45
C GLU A 12 6.59 -16.12 -27.37
N TYR A 13 5.78 -15.12 -27.70
CA TYR A 13 5.28 -14.15 -26.72
C TYR A 13 4.45 -14.80 -25.62
N ARG A 14 3.63 -15.79 -25.96
CA ARG A 14 2.84 -16.53 -24.95
C ARG A 14 3.74 -17.24 -23.95
N GLU A 15 4.80 -17.90 -24.43
CA GLU A 15 5.76 -18.56 -23.55
C GLU A 15 6.51 -17.57 -22.66
N ILE A 16 7.00 -16.47 -23.24
CA ILE A 16 7.75 -15.44 -22.50
C ILE A 16 6.86 -14.80 -21.45
N ILE A 17 5.67 -14.34 -21.83
CA ILE A 17 4.70 -13.72 -20.90
C ILE A 17 4.34 -14.72 -19.81
N GLY A 18 4.06 -15.97 -20.15
CA GLY A 18 3.76 -17.02 -19.17
C GLY A 18 4.89 -17.19 -18.14
N ARG A 19 6.13 -17.33 -18.61
CA ARG A 19 7.31 -17.48 -17.73
C ARG A 19 7.52 -16.26 -16.83
N VAL A 20 7.36 -15.05 -17.36
CA VAL A 20 7.50 -13.81 -16.58
C VAL A 20 6.42 -13.73 -15.50
N LEU A 21 5.16 -13.98 -15.86
CA LEU A 21 4.06 -13.94 -14.89
C LEU A 21 4.22 -14.99 -13.80
N ASP A 22 4.68 -16.19 -14.15
CA ASP A 22 4.92 -17.25 -13.17
C ASP A 22 6.12 -16.97 -12.28
N ALA A 23 7.20 -16.40 -12.82
CA ALA A 23 8.39 -16.02 -12.07
C ALA A 23 8.11 -14.97 -10.98
N PHE A 24 7.10 -14.12 -11.19
CA PHE A 24 6.71 -13.08 -10.23
C PHE A 24 5.45 -13.42 -9.42
N ARG A 25 5.09 -14.71 -9.29
CA ARG A 25 4.07 -15.16 -8.32
C ARG A 25 4.71 -15.54 -6.99
N GLY A 26 4.10 -15.10 -5.89
CA GLY A 26 4.50 -15.51 -4.55
C GLY A 26 5.93 -15.09 -4.16
N VAL A 27 6.41 -13.96 -4.68
CA VAL A 27 7.74 -13.44 -4.38
C VAL A 27 7.74 -12.77 -3.00
N SER A 28 8.82 -12.94 -2.24
CA SER A 28 8.99 -12.29 -0.95
C SER A 28 8.94 -10.76 -1.09
N PHE A 29 8.08 -10.10 -0.30
CA PHE A 29 8.00 -8.63 -0.28
C PHE A 29 9.33 -7.97 0.12
N PRO A 30 10.05 -8.43 1.18
CA PRO A 30 11.41 -7.96 1.48
C PRO A 30 12.35 -7.89 0.29
N ILE A 31 12.37 -8.94 -0.54
CA ILE A 31 13.26 -9.00 -1.71
C ILE A 31 12.89 -7.89 -2.71
N ILE A 32 11.60 -7.70 -2.96
CA ILE A 32 11.13 -6.68 -3.90
C ILE A 32 11.47 -5.26 -3.41
N VAL A 33 11.32 -4.98 -2.10
CA VAL A 33 11.71 -3.70 -1.51
C VAL A 33 13.21 -3.49 -1.61
N GLU A 34 14.01 -4.49 -1.27
CA GLU A 34 15.48 -4.41 -1.31
C GLU A 34 15.99 -4.15 -2.71
N VAL A 35 15.49 -4.88 -3.72
CA VAL A 35 15.82 -4.64 -5.13
C VAL A 35 15.38 -3.24 -5.57
N ALA A 36 14.24 -2.76 -5.10
CA ALA A 36 13.70 -1.46 -5.49
C ALA A 36 14.43 -0.29 -4.84
N THR A 37 14.98 -0.44 -3.63
CA THR A 37 15.39 0.68 -2.78
C THR A 37 16.83 0.59 -2.25
N ASN A 38 17.48 -0.57 -2.34
CA ASN A 38 18.73 -0.92 -1.67
C ASN A 38 18.65 -0.84 -0.14
N THR A 39 17.45 -1.05 0.43
CA THR A 39 17.23 -1.09 1.89
C THR A 39 16.53 -2.38 2.28
N LYS A 40 16.81 -2.86 3.50
CA LYS A 40 16.28 -4.14 4.00
C LYS A 40 14.98 -3.93 4.77
N VAL A 41 14.08 -4.88 4.56
CA VAL A 41 12.90 -5.06 5.41
C VAL A 41 13.27 -5.97 6.58
N GLU A 42 13.48 -5.37 7.75
CA GLU A 42 13.76 -6.09 8.99
C GLU A 42 12.48 -6.73 9.56
N PRO A 43 12.54 -7.99 10.01
CA PRO A 43 11.41 -8.63 10.65
C PRO A 43 11.17 -8.08 12.06
N PHE A 44 9.92 -8.10 12.51
CA PHE A 44 9.61 -7.92 13.92
C PHE A 44 9.95 -9.18 14.72
N ASP A 45 10.75 -9.04 15.77
CA ASP A 45 11.02 -10.10 16.75
C ASP A 45 10.32 -9.81 18.08
N LEU A 46 9.19 -10.46 18.36
CA LEU A 46 8.44 -10.24 19.60
C LEU A 46 9.16 -10.77 20.86
N LYS A 47 10.29 -11.47 20.72
CA LYS A 47 11.18 -11.81 21.83
C LYS A 47 12.15 -10.68 22.16
N ASP A 48 12.42 -9.79 21.20
CA ASP A 48 13.16 -8.56 21.45
C ASP A 48 12.25 -7.56 22.17
N GLU A 49 12.74 -7.02 23.28
CA GLU A 49 11.97 -6.14 24.15
C GLU A 49 11.58 -4.83 23.44
N LYS A 50 12.44 -4.32 22.54
CA LYS A 50 12.19 -3.06 21.84
C LYS A 50 11.07 -3.24 20.81
N ASP A 51 11.07 -4.36 20.09
CA ASP A 51 10.01 -4.72 19.15
C ASP A 51 8.69 -5.00 19.86
N ALA A 52 8.70 -5.77 20.96
CA ALA A 52 7.51 -6.03 21.75
C ALA A 52 6.86 -4.72 22.26
N LYS A 53 7.68 -3.80 22.78
CA LYS A 53 7.24 -2.47 23.24
C LYS A 53 6.69 -1.61 22.11
N LEU A 54 7.35 -1.58 20.96
CA LEU A 54 6.87 -0.82 19.79
C LEU A 54 5.53 -1.37 19.28
N VAL A 55 5.41 -2.70 19.16
CA VAL A 55 4.17 -3.36 18.75
C VAL A 55 3.03 -3.07 19.72
N GLN A 56 3.31 -3.07 21.03
CA GLN A 56 2.32 -2.69 22.05
C GLN A 56 1.80 -1.26 21.83
N GLU A 57 2.68 -0.30 21.59
CA GLU A 57 2.26 1.10 21.37
C GLU A 57 1.55 1.33 20.04
N LEU A 58 1.98 0.67 18.95
CA LEU A 58 1.26 0.68 17.68
C LEU A 58 -0.17 0.10 17.85
N SER A 59 -0.30 -0.96 18.66
CA SER A 59 -1.59 -1.57 19.01
C SER A 59 -2.47 -0.60 19.79
N MET A 60 -1.91 0.10 20.79
CA MET A 60 -2.62 1.12 21.57
C MET A 60 -3.08 2.28 20.69
N LEU A 61 -2.25 2.75 19.76
CA LEU A 61 -2.63 3.81 18.82
C LEU A 61 -3.79 3.35 17.92
N ALA A 62 -3.74 2.12 17.43
CA ALA A 62 -4.83 1.56 16.63
C ALA A 62 -6.13 1.43 17.44
N ASP A 63 -6.07 1.08 18.72
CA ASP A 63 -7.24 1.07 19.62
C ASP A 63 -7.85 2.46 19.80
N VAL A 64 -7.01 3.50 19.96
CA VAL A 64 -7.48 4.90 20.05
C VAL A 64 -8.21 5.30 18.76
N ILE A 65 -7.65 4.95 17.61
CA ILE A 65 -8.25 5.23 16.29
C ILE A 65 -9.59 4.51 16.15
N ILE A 66 -9.66 3.21 16.51
CA ILE A 66 -10.92 2.46 16.46
C ILE A 66 -11.99 3.15 17.30
N ARG A 67 -11.69 3.44 18.57
CA ARG A 67 -12.70 4.02 19.48
C ARG A 67 -13.21 5.35 18.94
N ARG A 68 -12.30 6.21 18.50
CA ARG A 68 -12.62 7.53 17.95
C ARG A 68 -13.58 7.43 16.76
N PHE A 69 -13.27 6.60 15.76
CA PHE A 69 -14.07 6.51 14.54
C PHE A 69 -15.19 5.47 14.59
N HIS A 70 -15.27 4.68 15.68
CA HIS A 70 -16.46 3.92 16.02
C HIS A 70 -17.56 4.83 16.59
N GLU A 71 -17.20 5.73 17.51
CA GLU A 71 -18.10 6.69 18.16
C GLU A 71 -18.50 7.83 17.22
N LYS A 72 -17.55 8.32 16.41
CA LYS A 72 -17.76 9.38 15.42
C LYS A 72 -17.51 8.84 14.02
N PRO A 73 -18.54 8.35 13.32
CA PRO A 73 -18.38 7.76 11.99
C PRO A 73 -17.76 8.73 10.98
N ILE A 74 -16.89 8.19 10.14
CA ILE A 74 -16.16 8.89 9.07
C ILE A 74 -17.15 9.31 7.97
N GLN A 75 -17.20 10.62 7.72
CA GLN A 75 -18.11 11.26 6.76
C GLN A 75 -17.55 11.25 5.33
N ILE A 76 -17.38 10.05 4.76
CA ILE A 76 -16.80 9.86 3.42
C ILE A 76 -17.75 9.05 2.54
N LYS A 77 -17.89 9.44 1.27
CA LYS A 77 -18.79 8.78 0.33
C LYS A 77 -18.28 7.44 -0.18
N ARG A 78 -16.98 7.34 -0.49
CA ARG A 78 -16.37 6.15 -1.09
C ARG A 78 -15.51 5.41 -0.09
N ILE A 79 -15.74 4.11 0.08
CA ILE A 79 -14.95 3.29 1.00
C ILE A 79 -13.44 3.36 0.73
N ASN A 80 -13.03 3.49 -0.53
CA ASN A 80 -11.62 3.57 -0.90
C ASN A 80 -10.93 4.86 -0.41
N GLU A 81 -11.69 5.91 -0.08
CA GLU A 81 -11.14 7.17 0.48
C GLU A 81 -10.96 7.09 1.99
N VAL A 82 -11.46 6.04 2.65
CA VAL A 82 -11.32 5.87 4.11
C VAL A 82 -9.87 5.63 4.50
N SER A 83 -9.08 4.89 3.70
CA SER A 83 -7.63 4.75 3.95
C SER A 83 -6.93 6.11 3.94
N ASN A 84 -7.12 6.90 2.87
CA ASN A 84 -6.55 8.23 2.71
C ASN A 84 -6.91 9.19 3.86
N PHE A 85 -8.08 9.00 4.46
CA PHE A 85 -8.49 9.74 5.64
C PHE A 85 -7.73 9.27 6.88
N LEU A 86 -7.65 7.95 7.12
CA LEU A 86 -6.94 7.37 8.26
C LEU A 86 -5.43 7.67 8.22
N GLU A 87 -4.81 7.67 7.04
CA GLU A 87 -3.43 8.14 6.80
C GLU A 87 -3.21 9.52 7.40
N LYS A 88 -4.08 10.48 7.10
CA LYS A 88 -3.94 11.86 7.58
C LYS A 88 -4.27 12.02 9.07
N GLU A 89 -5.12 11.15 9.61
CA GLU A 89 -5.58 11.26 10.99
C GLU A 89 -4.65 10.56 11.99
N LEU A 90 -3.97 9.47 11.61
CA LEU A 90 -3.12 8.71 12.51
C LEU A 90 -2.03 9.58 13.17
N PRO A 91 -1.24 10.40 12.45
CA PRO A 91 -0.22 11.25 13.06
C PRO A 91 -0.81 12.36 13.95
N LYS A 92 -2.00 12.87 13.60
CA LYS A 92 -2.71 13.88 14.40
C LYS A 92 -3.16 13.29 15.73
N ILE A 93 -3.78 12.10 15.68
CA ILE A 93 -4.22 11.37 16.86
C ILE A 93 -3.04 11.03 17.76
N PHE A 94 -1.92 10.57 17.18
CA PHE A 94 -0.69 10.37 17.94
C PHE A 94 -0.22 11.66 18.61
N THR A 95 -0.16 12.77 17.88
CA THR A 95 0.27 14.07 18.43
C THR A 95 -0.61 14.51 19.60
N GLU A 96 -1.93 14.42 19.45
CA GLU A 96 -2.93 14.75 20.49
C GLU A 96 -2.83 13.87 21.75
N LYS A 97 -2.26 12.67 21.62
CA LYS A 97 -2.18 11.66 22.69
C LYS A 97 -0.74 11.28 23.02
N SER A 98 0.23 12.09 22.62
CA SER A 98 1.65 11.76 22.66
C SER A 98 2.16 11.50 24.08
N ASP A 99 1.52 12.07 25.10
CA ASP A 99 1.78 11.82 26.52
C ASP A 99 1.51 10.37 26.96
N GLN A 100 0.72 9.62 26.18
CA GLN A 100 0.37 8.22 26.45
C GLN A 100 1.38 7.21 25.86
N PHE A 101 2.32 7.69 25.04
CA PHE A 101 3.31 6.87 24.33
C PHE A 101 4.71 7.16 24.87
N LYS A 102 5.48 6.11 25.10
CA LYS A 102 6.84 6.15 25.65
C LYS A 102 7.89 5.65 24.66
N VAL A 103 7.51 4.87 23.67
CA VAL A 103 8.39 4.17 22.72
C VAL A 103 8.32 4.85 21.36
N ILE A 104 7.12 5.16 20.87
CA ILE A 104 6.94 5.93 19.64
C ILE A 104 7.34 7.37 19.92
N LYS A 105 8.38 7.84 19.24
CA LYS A 105 8.89 9.21 19.38
C LYS A 105 8.17 10.16 18.43
N THR A 106 8.06 9.78 17.15
CA THR A 106 7.36 10.57 16.14
C THR A 106 6.68 9.68 15.12
N ILE A 107 5.57 10.16 14.56
CA ILE A 107 4.97 9.60 13.36
C ILE A 107 4.88 10.70 12.31
N LYS A 108 5.38 10.43 11.11
CA LYS A 108 5.44 11.37 10.01
C LYS A 108 4.69 10.83 8.79
N HIS A 109 3.69 11.59 8.36
CA HIS A 109 3.00 11.36 7.09
C HIS A 109 3.94 11.68 5.94
N LEU A 110 4.20 10.69 5.08
CA LEU A 110 5.08 10.83 3.93
C LEU A 110 4.36 11.44 2.72
N GLY A 111 3.03 11.32 2.66
CA GLY A 111 2.19 11.87 1.58
C GLY A 111 2.55 11.34 0.19
N GLY A 112 1.98 11.94 -0.85
CA GLY A 112 2.25 11.52 -2.23
C GLY A 112 1.64 10.15 -2.60
N VAL A 113 1.88 9.70 -3.83
CA VAL A 113 1.34 8.43 -4.34
C VAL A 113 2.27 7.27 -3.98
N GLY A 114 1.69 6.15 -3.59
CA GLY A 114 2.40 4.89 -3.40
C GLY A 114 2.95 4.71 -1.98
N TYR A 115 3.57 3.55 -1.77
CA TYR A 115 4.01 3.05 -0.47
C TYR A 115 5.34 3.67 0.00
N PRO A 116 5.58 3.83 1.33
CA PRO A 116 4.62 3.71 2.44
C PRO A 116 3.90 5.04 2.75
N ASP A 117 2.90 4.97 3.63
CA ASP A 117 2.14 6.14 4.09
C ASP A 117 2.83 6.90 5.22
N GLU A 118 3.31 6.18 6.23
CA GLU A 118 3.86 6.76 7.47
C GLU A 118 5.26 6.26 7.78
N GLU A 119 6.07 7.12 8.40
CA GLU A 119 7.35 6.79 9.01
C GLU A 119 7.24 6.97 10.53
N VAL A 120 7.46 5.88 11.27
CA VAL A 120 7.48 5.87 12.73
C VAL A 120 8.93 5.80 13.18
N LEU A 121 9.35 6.76 14.02
CA LEU A 121 10.63 6.74 14.70
C LEU A 121 10.40 6.37 16.16
N ASP A 122 11.12 5.36 16.65
CA ASP A 122 11.08 5.00 18.08
C ASP A 122 12.19 5.70 18.89
N ILE A 123 12.10 5.61 20.21
CA ILE A 123 13.09 6.16 21.14
C ILE A 123 14.48 5.52 21.01
N TYR A 124 14.59 4.36 20.37
CA TYR A 124 15.85 3.67 20.13
C TYR A 124 16.51 4.10 18.82
N GLY A 125 15.90 5.05 18.09
CA GLY A 125 16.39 5.55 16.82
C GLY A 125 16.10 4.64 15.63
N ARG A 126 15.18 3.69 15.78
CA ARG A 126 14.80 2.75 14.70
C ARG A 126 13.59 3.27 13.95
N VAL A 127 13.58 3.02 12.64
CA VAL A 127 12.49 3.38 11.75
C VAL A 127 11.57 2.18 11.53
N THR A 128 10.27 2.45 11.49
CA THR A 128 9.25 1.53 11.02
C THR A 128 8.37 2.23 9.99
N TYR A 129 8.28 1.68 8.79
CA TYR A 129 7.37 2.16 7.76
C TYR A 129 6.00 1.50 7.91
N ILE A 130 4.94 2.30 7.93
CA ILE A 130 3.56 1.82 8.07
C ILE A 130 2.77 2.15 6.80
N GLU A 131 2.08 1.14 6.27
CA GLU A 131 0.98 1.30 5.32
C GLU A 131 -0.34 1.26 6.07
N ILE A 132 -1.29 2.11 5.70
CA ILE A 132 -2.63 2.14 6.28
C ILE A 132 -3.64 1.58 5.28
N LYS A 133 -4.52 0.71 5.77
CA LYS A 133 -5.58 0.11 4.93
C LYS A 133 -6.91 0.01 5.64
N GLY A 134 -7.92 0.71 5.15
CA GLY A 134 -9.32 0.39 5.44
C GLY A 134 -9.80 -0.82 4.61
N THR A 135 -10.43 -1.80 5.25
CA THR A 135 -11.07 -2.93 4.56
C THR A 135 -12.44 -3.25 5.13
N THR A 136 -13.42 -3.53 4.27
CA THR A 136 -14.73 -4.08 4.66
C THR A 136 -14.75 -5.61 4.64
N ARG A 137 -13.68 -6.23 4.15
CA ARG A 137 -13.61 -7.67 3.83
C ARG A 137 -12.28 -8.28 4.31
N PRO A 138 -12.01 -8.32 5.62
CA PRO A 138 -10.72 -8.79 6.15
C PRO A 138 -10.41 -10.27 5.87
N GLU A 139 -11.40 -11.05 5.45
CA GLU A 139 -11.29 -12.49 5.19
C GLU A 139 -11.37 -12.84 3.69
N THR A 140 -11.53 -11.85 2.79
CA THR A 140 -11.52 -12.10 1.34
C THR A 140 -10.54 -11.20 0.61
N GLY A 141 -9.69 -11.82 -0.20
CA GLY A 141 -8.57 -11.17 -0.86
C GLY A 141 -8.85 -10.72 -2.30
N SER A 142 -8.09 -9.74 -2.75
CA SER A 142 -7.98 -9.25 -4.12
C SER A 142 -6.54 -8.80 -4.36
N ALA A 143 -6.07 -8.89 -5.61
CA ALA A 143 -4.76 -8.36 -6.02
C ALA A 143 -4.59 -6.85 -5.77
N ARG A 144 -5.67 -6.12 -5.47
CA ARG A 144 -5.66 -4.69 -5.12
C ARG A 144 -5.58 -4.42 -3.63
N ASP A 145 -5.50 -5.45 -2.79
CA ASP A 145 -5.55 -5.25 -1.35
C ASP A 145 -4.24 -4.68 -0.76
N PHE A 146 -3.12 -4.95 -1.40
CA PHE A 146 -1.84 -4.34 -1.08
C PHE A 146 -1.05 -4.26 -2.38
N TYR A 147 -0.51 -3.09 -2.69
CA TYR A 147 0.35 -2.91 -3.85
C TYR A 147 1.59 -2.13 -3.45
N PHE A 148 2.72 -2.61 -3.94
CA PHE A 148 3.98 -1.90 -3.90
C PHE A 148 4.41 -1.69 -5.35
N THR A 149 4.67 -0.45 -5.71
CA THR A 149 5.18 -0.09 -7.03
C THR A 149 6.66 0.28 -6.91
N PRO A 150 7.57 -0.62 -7.29
CA PRO A 150 8.99 -0.30 -7.35
C PRO A 150 9.23 0.91 -8.25
N GLY A 151 9.96 1.91 -7.76
CA GLY A 151 10.24 3.10 -8.55
C GLY A 151 10.73 4.30 -7.75
N ALA A 152 10.72 5.46 -8.42
CA ALA A 152 11.23 6.71 -7.85
C ALA A 152 10.55 7.09 -6.53
N GLU A 153 9.24 6.92 -6.41
CA GLU A 153 8.51 7.27 -5.18
C GLU A 153 8.90 6.35 -4.01
N SER A 154 8.94 5.03 -4.22
CA SER A 154 9.40 4.08 -3.19
C SER A 154 10.85 4.38 -2.72
N LYS A 155 11.76 4.72 -3.64
CA LYS A 155 13.15 5.11 -3.32
C LYS A 155 13.25 6.44 -2.57
N LYS A 156 12.33 7.37 -2.82
CA LYS A 156 12.30 8.66 -2.10
C LYS A 156 11.80 8.48 -0.68
N LYS A 157 10.85 7.57 -0.46
CA LYS A 157 10.21 7.36 0.84
C LYS A 157 10.97 6.39 1.74
N ILE A 158 11.48 5.28 1.20
CA ILE A 158 12.20 4.24 1.95
C ILE A 158 13.70 4.51 1.83
N LYS A 159 14.34 4.93 2.92
CA LYS A 159 15.72 5.43 2.90
C LYS A 159 16.71 4.66 3.79
N VAL A 160 16.20 3.84 4.69
CA VAL A 160 17.00 3.10 5.66
C VAL A 160 16.44 1.70 5.82
N ASP A 161 17.29 0.78 6.26
CA ASP A 161 16.86 -0.53 6.73
C ASP A 161 15.90 -0.33 7.91
N ALA A 162 14.73 -0.97 7.83
CA ALA A 162 13.62 -0.67 8.74
C ALA A 162 12.67 -1.86 8.86
N ARG A 163 11.82 -1.83 9.89
CA ARG A 163 10.64 -2.69 9.94
C ARG A 163 9.57 -2.13 9.01
N HIS A 164 8.75 -3.01 8.45
CA HIS A 164 7.62 -2.62 7.62
C HIS A 164 6.36 -3.29 8.14
N ALA A 165 5.31 -2.52 8.40
CA ALA A 165 4.05 -3.06 8.87
C ALA A 165 2.86 -2.50 8.08
N LEU A 166 1.77 -3.26 8.06
CA LEU A 166 0.47 -2.81 7.61
C LEU A 166 -0.44 -2.65 8.81
N SER A 167 -0.94 -1.43 9.03
CA SER A 167 -1.99 -1.14 9.99
C SER A 167 -3.34 -1.15 9.26
N SER A 168 -4.01 -2.30 9.28
CA SER A 168 -5.31 -2.45 8.62
C SER A 168 -6.47 -2.24 9.58
N PHE A 169 -7.40 -1.36 9.24
CA PHE A 169 -8.62 -1.10 9.98
C PHE A 169 -9.82 -1.77 9.29
N ILE A 170 -10.60 -2.51 10.07
CA ILE A 170 -11.83 -3.16 9.63
C ILE A 170 -12.95 -2.13 9.67
N ILE A 171 -13.56 -1.87 8.52
CA ILE A 171 -14.57 -0.84 8.31
C ILE A 171 -15.95 -1.48 8.15
N LYS A 172 -16.95 -0.92 8.83
CA LYS A 172 -18.38 -1.23 8.61
C LYS A 172 -19.17 0.05 8.39
N GLY A 173 -20.37 -0.08 7.86
CA GLY A 173 -21.29 1.04 7.63
C GLY A 173 -21.49 1.34 6.15
N SER A 174 -22.02 2.53 5.88
CA SER A 174 -22.44 2.99 4.56
C SER A 174 -21.75 4.32 4.23
N PRO A 175 -21.84 4.81 2.97
CA PRO A 175 -21.41 6.15 2.60
C PRO A 175 -21.86 7.21 3.63
N ASN A 176 -20.93 8.07 4.02
CA ASN A 176 -21.06 9.10 5.06
C ASN A 176 -21.29 8.58 6.49
N ALA A 177 -21.09 7.29 6.75
CA ALA A 177 -21.26 6.71 8.08
C ALA A 177 -20.35 5.50 8.30
N PHE A 178 -19.10 5.56 7.82
CA PHE A 178 -18.15 4.47 7.99
C PHE A 178 -17.58 4.45 9.41
N LYS A 179 -17.58 3.29 10.06
CA LYS A 179 -17.03 3.06 11.39
C LYS A 179 -15.86 2.10 11.32
N THR A 180 -14.81 2.38 12.07
CA THR A 180 -13.75 1.42 12.40
C THR A 180 -14.25 0.49 13.50
N ILE A 181 -14.15 -0.83 13.31
CA ILE A 181 -14.67 -1.83 14.26
C ILE A 181 -13.62 -2.86 14.72
N GLY A 182 -12.42 -2.81 14.15
CA GLY A 182 -11.34 -3.75 14.42
C GLY A 182 -10.07 -3.30 13.70
N TRP A 183 -8.91 -3.84 14.10
CA TRP A 183 -7.65 -3.61 13.41
C TRP A 183 -6.82 -4.91 13.37
N LYS A 184 -5.93 -5.00 12.38
CA LYS A 184 -4.89 -6.02 12.27
C LYS A 184 -3.56 -5.30 12.00
N LEU A 185 -2.53 -5.58 12.80
CA LEU A 185 -1.16 -5.15 12.54
C LEU A 185 -0.42 -6.33 11.92
N VAL A 186 0.07 -6.15 10.70
CA VAL A 186 0.69 -7.22 9.91
C VAL A 186 2.16 -6.89 9.68
N ASP A 187 3.02 -7.84 10.00
CA ASP A 187 4.45 -7.79 9.69
C ASP A 187 4.67 -8.05 8.19
N LEU A 188 5.07 -7.02 7.45
CA LEU A 188 5.26 -7.12 6.00
C LEU A 188 6.53 -7.89 5.63
N SER A 189 7.44 -8.17 6.57
CA SER A 189 8.58 -9.05 6.30
C SER A 189 8.17 -10.50 5.99
N LYS A 190 6.94 -10.88 6.35
CA LYS A 190 6.42 -12.25 6.26
C LYS A 190 5.47 -12.47 5.08
N ILE A 191 5.17 -11.42 4.30
CA ILE A 191 4.22 -11.55 3.20
C ILE A 191 4.93 -11.88 1.88
N VAL A 192 4.20 -12.58 1.02
CA VAL A 192 4.55 -12.75 -0.39
C VAL A 192 3.61 -11.93 -1.25
N VAL A 193 4.15 -11.35 -2.31
CA VAL A 193 3.43 -10.54 -3.30
C VAL A 193 3.48 -11.21 -4.65
N SER A 194 2.57 -10.83 -5.53
CA SER A 194 2.58 -11.27 -6.92
C SER A 194 2.48 -10.07 -7.84
N MET A 195 3.18 -10.11 -8.97
CA MET A 195 3.04 -9.07 -9.98
C MET A 195 1.66 -9.15 -10.62
N LYS A 196 0.95 -8.02 -10.61
CA LYS A 196 -0.28 -7.85 -11.41
C LYS A 196 0.11 -7.15 -12.71
N PRO A 197 0.15 -7.83 -13.86
CA PRO A 197 0.45 -7.19 -15.13
C PRO A 197 -0.73 -6.31 -15.56
N GLU A 198 -0.44 -5.10 -16.01
CA GLU A 198 -1.39 -4.24 -16.72
C GLU A 198 -0.71 -3.69 -17.97
N PHE A 199 -1.40 -3.70 -19.10
CA PHE A 199 -0.96 -3.00 -20.32
C PHE A 199 -1.68 -1.66 -20.38
N ASN A 200 -0.95 -0.58 -20.67
CA ASN A 200 -1.49 0.76 -20.76
C ASN A 200 -1.15 1.40 -22.10
N ALA A 201 -1.97 2.36 -22.52
CA ALA A 201 -1.70 3.31 -23.58
C ALA A 201 -2.12 4.71 -23.09
N ASP A 202 -1.40 5.74 -23.48
CA ASP A 202 -1.77 7.12 -23.17
C ASP A 202 -2.66 7.72 -24.28
N ASN A 203 -3.18 8.91 -24.05
CA ASN A 203 -4.02 9.60 -25.03
C ASN A 203 -3.27 9.88 -26.35
N THR A 204 -1.95 10.09 -26.31
CA THR A 204 -1.14 10.34 -27.51
C THR A 204 -1.08 9.11 -28.41
N GLU A 205 -0.90 7.92 -27.82
CA GLU A 205 -0.95 6.65 -28.53
C GLU A 205 -2.36 6.33 -29.06
N LEU A 206 -3.40 6.57 -28.23
CA LEU A 206 -4.77 6.24 -28.58
C LEU A 206 -5.34 7.13 -29.70
N TYR A 207 -4.97 8.40 -29.74
CA TYR A 207 -5.55 9.41 -30.66
C TYR A 207 -4.62 9.84 -31.80
N ARG A 208 -3.62 9.02 -32.16
CA ARG A 208 -2.86 9.25 -33.40
C ARG A 208 -3.78 9.16 -34.62
N LYS A 209 -3.44 9.87 -35.69
CA LYS A 209 -4.28 9.98 -36.89
C LYS A 209 -4.66 8.61 -37.48
N GLU A 210 -3.77 7.63 -37.37
CA GLU A 210 -3.94 6.29 -37.90
C GLU A 210 -4.86 5.40 -37.05
N THR A 211 -5.11 5.73 -35.77
CA THR A 211 -5.96 4.94 -34.86
C THR A 211 -7.37 5.49 -34.74
N VAL A 212 -7.60 6.77 -35.05
CA VAL A 212 -8.91 7.40 -34.99
C VAL A 212 -9.74 7.01 -36.23
N ILE A 213 -10.77 6.18 -36.01
CA ILE A 213 -11.65 5.67 -37.08
C ILE A 213 -12.75 6.69 -37.45
N ALA A 214 -13.18 7.51 -36.48
CA ALA A 214 -14.11 8.62 -36.67
C ALA A 214 -14.00 9.60 -35.49
N GLU A 215 -14.21 10.88 -35.73
CA GLU A 215 -14.27 11.91 -34.70
C GLU A 215 -15.33 12.96 -35.05
N ARG A 216 -15.91 13.61 -34.02
CA ARG A 216 -16.83 14.74 -34.18
C ARG A 216 -16.62 15.72 -33.02
N TYR A 217 -16.40 16.98 -33.36
CA TYR A 217 -16.43 18.08 -32.40
C TYR A 217 -17.73 18.87 -32.60
N ILE A 218 -18.34 19.36 -31.52
CA ILE A 218 -19.64 20.07 -31.58
C ILE A 218 -19.47 21.55 -31.99
N SER A 219 -18.28 22.12 -31.80
CA SER A 219 -17.84 23.43 -32.31
C SER A 219 -16.33 23.55 -32.09
N GLU A 220 -15.65 24.34 -32.92
CA GLU A 220 -14.19 24.59 -32.86
C GLU A 220 -13.79 25.16 -31.49
N ILE A 221 -12.65 24.69 -30.96
CA ILE A 221 -11.87 25.37 -29.91
C ILE A 221 -10.95 26.36 -30.61
#